data_AF-A0AAD8J5T5-F1
#
_entry.id   AF-A0AAD8J5T5-F1
#
_cell.length_a   1.000
_cell.length_b   1.000
_cell.length_c   1.000
_cell.angle_alpha   90.00
_cell.angle_beta   90.00
_cell.angle_gamma   90.00
#
_symmetry.space_group_name_H-M   'P 1'
#
loop_
_entity.id
_entity.type
_entity.pdbx_description
1 polymer ?
#
loop_
_entity_poly.entity_id
_entity_poly.type
_entity_poly.pdbx_seq_one_letter_code
_entity_poly.pdbx_strand_id
1 'polypeptide(L)'
;MEPIASNVLYMVASGNHERDWPGSGTFYDTVDSGGECGVLAETMFYIPEENRAKFWYSTDYGMFHFYIADAEHDWREGSEQYRFIEKCLASVDRQKQPWLIFVAHRVRGYSSDKYYGIEGSFEEPMGRESLQNL
;
A
#
# COMPACT_ATOMS: atom_id res chain seq x y z
N MET A 1 10.36 -13.99 -12.20
CA MET A 1 9.08 -13.33 -12.52
C MET A 1 8.81 -13.21 -14.03
N GLU A 2 9.84 -13.14 -14.88
CA GLU A 2 9.73 -12.90 -16.33
C GLU A 2 8.65 -13.73 -17.07
N PRO A 3 8.50 -15.05 -16.86
CA PRO A 3 7.50 -15.82 -17.61
C PRO A 3 6.05 -15.34 -17.38
N ILE A 4 5.77 -14.70 -16.24
CA ILE A 4 4.45 -14.15 -15.92
C ILE A 4 4.40 -12.68 -16.35
N ALA A 5 5.34 -11.87 -15.87
CA ALA A 5 5.33 -10.41 -16.07
C ALA A 5 5.52 -9.98 -17.53
N SER A 6 6.03 -10.85 -18.40
CA SER A 6 6.10 -10.60 -19.85
C SER A 6 4.79 -10.88 -20.60
N ASN A 7 3.83 -11.56 -19.96
CA ASN A 7 2.58 -11.99 -20.59
C ASN A 7 1.33 -11.34 -19.97
N VAL A 8 1.40 -10.95 -18.70
CA VAL A 8 0.30 -10.27 -17.99
C VAL A 8 0.84 -9.13 -17.14
N LEU A 9 -0.01 -8.13 -16.87
CA LEU A 9 0.33 -7.02 -15.97
C LEU A 9 0.70 -7.55 -14.58
N TYR A 10 1.90 -7.19 -14.13
CA TYR A 10 2.42 -7.54 -12.81
C TYR A 10 2.48 -6.28 -11.94
N MET A 11 1.38 -6.03 -11.22
CA MET A 11 1.24 -4.86 -10.36
C MET A 11 1.90 -5.14 -8.99
N VAL A 12 2.59 -4.14 -8.45
CA VAL A 12 3.36 -4.27 -7.20
C VAL A 12 2.89 -3.27 -6.14
N ALA A 13 3.04 -3.63 -4.88
CA ALA A 13 2.97 -2.73 -3.73
C ALA A 13 4.35 -2.66 -3.09
N SER A 14 4.64 -1.57 -2.39
CA SER A 14 5.86 -1.43 -1.60
C SER A 14 5.61 -1.90 -0.17
N GLY A 15 6.61 -2.57 0.40
CA GLY A 15 6.63 -3.00 1.78
C GLY A 15 7.90 -2.57 2.51
N ASN A 16 8.02 -2.99 3.75
CA ASN A 16 9.11 -2.60 4.64
C ASN A 16 10.50 -2.94 4.08
N HIS A 17 10.65 -4.09 3.43
CA HIS A 17 11.90 -4.50 2.78
C HIS A 17 12.25 -3.70 1.53
N GLU A 18 11.28 -3.00 0.94
CA GLU A 18 11.55 -2.10 -0.17
C GLU A 18 11.92 -0.70 0.35
N ARG A 19 11.26 -0.21 1.40
CA ARG A 19 11.23 1.22 1.73
C ARG A 19 11.85 1.63 3.06
N ASP A 20 11.83 0.77 4.09
CA ASP A 20 12.18 1.21 5.45
C ASP A 20 13.68 1.41 5.66
N TRP A 21 14.04 2.67 5.93
CA TRP A 21 15.40 3.05 6.29
C TRP A 21 15.42 4.31 7.16
N PRO A 22 16.28 4.39 8.20
CA PRO A 22 16.19 5.50 9.13
C PRO A 22 16.47 6.86 8.50
N GLY A 23 15.63 7.85 8.80
CA GLY A 23 15.78 9.22 8.29
C GLY A 23 15.51 9.40 6.78
N SER A 24 14.90 8.40 6.14
CA SER A 24 14.53 8.46 4.71
C SER A 24 13.10 8.96 4.45
N GLY A 25 12.35 9.29 5.50
CA GLY A 25 10.95 9.73 5.40
C GLY A 25 9.91 8.60 5.35
N THR A 26 10.32 7.35 5.59
CA THR A 26 9.39 6.26 5.93
C THR A 26 8.67 6.56 7.25
N PHE A 27 7.47 6.02 7.41
CA PHE A 27 6.72 6.01 8.66
C PHE A 27 7.34 5.04 9.69
N TYR A 28 7.92 3.94 9.22
CA TYR A 28 8.54 2.92 10.06
C TYR A 28 10.06 3.03 9.98
N ASP A 29 10.68 3.58 11.01
CA ASP A 29 12.13 3.87 11.07
C ASP A 29 12.96 2.60 11.36
N THR A 30 12.76 1.54 10.57
CA THR A 30 13.53 0.28 10.64
C THR A 30 14.64 0.25 9.59
N VAL A 31 15.44 -0.81 9.58
CA VAL A 31 16.57 -1.01 8.63
C VAL A 31 16.26 -2.09 7.59
N ASP A 32 14.99 -2.42 7.41
CA ASP A 32 14.56 -3.62 6.68
C ASP A 32 14.90 -3.57 5.19
N SER A 33 14.99 -2.38 4.62
CA SER A 33 15.40 -2.20 3.22
C SER A 33 16.90 -2.36 2.99
N GLY A 34 17.72 -2.53 4.04
CA GLY A 34 19.18 -2.66 3.90
C GLY A 34 19.88 -1.47 3.23
N GLY A 35 19.27 -0.28 3.26
CA GLY A 35 19.78 0.95 2.64
C GLY A 35 19.22 1.26 1.25
N GLU A 36 18.34 0.40 0.71
CA GLU A 36 17.69 0.64 -0.58
C GLU A 36 16.70 1.81 -0.59
N CYS A 37 16.04 2.08 0.56
CA CYS A 37 15.15 3.22 0.79
C CYS A 37 14.15 3.52 -0.33
N GLY A 38 13.58 2.48 -0.94
CA GLY A 38 12.56 2.55 -1.99
C GLY A 38 13.10 2.62 -3.42
N VAL A 39 14.38 2.97 -3.60
CA VAL A 39 14.94 3.33 -4.92
C VAL A 39 14.83 2.20 -5.93
N LEU A 40 15.10 0.95 -5.54
CA LEU A 40 15.02 -0.17 -6.46
C LEU A 40 13.57 -0.49 -6.84
N ALA A 41 12.65 -0.48 -5.88
CA ALA A 41 11.24 -0.78 -6.15
C ALA A 41 10.62 0.25 -7.12
N GLU A 42 10.83 1.55 -6.90
CA GLU A 42 10.25 2.63 -7.72
C GLU A 42 10.90 2.76 -9.12
N THR A 43 12.11 2.23 -9.27
CA THR A 43 12.88 2.30 -10.52
C THR A 43 12.66 1.06 -11.38
N MET A 44 12.70 -0.13 -10.78
CA MET A 44 12.66 -1.40 -11.52
C MET A 44 11.24 -1.79 -11.92
N PHE A 45 10.24 -1.36 -11.16
CA PHE A 45 8.84 -1.60 -11.45
C PHE A 45 8.12 -0.29 -11.75
N TYR A 46 7.24 -0.33 -12.75
CA TYR A 46 6.39 0.80 -13.08
C TYR A 46 5.04 0.66 -12.36
N ILE A 47 4.61 1.75 -11.74
CA ILE A 47 3.25 1.93 -11.24
C ILE A 47 2.62 3.16 -11.92
N PRO A 48 1.30 3.19 -12.12
CA PRO A 48 0.61 4.26 -12.85
C PRO A 48 0.39 5.51 -11.97
N GLU A 49 1.46 6.05 -11.39
CA GLU A 49 1.43 7.23 -10.53
C GLU A 49 2.50 8.25 -10.95
N GLU A 50 2.18 9.54 -10.87
CA GLU A 50 3.12 10.61 -11.27
C GLU A 50 4.31 10.67 -10.30
N ASN A 51 4.03 10.53 -9.01
CA ASN A 51 5.05 10.44 -7.97
C ASN A 51 5.23 9.00 -7.49
N ARG A 52 6.12 8.27 -8.18
CA ARG A 52 6.40 6.86 -7.88
C ARG A 52 7.05 6.62 -6.51
N ALA A 53 7.67 7.63 -5.90
CA ALA A 53 8.26 7.52 -4.57
C ALA A 53 7.22 7.39 -3.44
N LYS A 54 5.96 7.75 -3.71
CA LYS A 54 4.85 7.55 -2.77
C LYS A 54 4.27 6.14 -2.81
N PHE A 55 4.37 5.49 -3.97
CA PHE A 55 4.00 4.09 -4.20
C PHE A 55 2.53 3.69 -3.99
N TRP A 56 1.64 4.58 -3.56
CA TRP A 56 0.19 4.33 -3.57
C TRP A 56 -0.44 4.73 -4.91
N TYR A 57 -1.39 3.94 -5.41
CA TYR A 57 -2.06 4.20 -6.69
C TYR A 57 -3.37 3.42 -6.79
N SER A 58 -4.15 3.71 -7.84
CA SER A 58 -5.34 2.95 -8.20
C SER A 58 -5.24 2.36 -9.59
N THR A 59 -5.83 1.19 -9.81
CA THR A 59 -5.88 0.57 -11.14
C THR A 59 -7.15 -0.24 -11.32
N ASP A 60 -7.56 -0.40 -12.57
CA ASP A 60 -8.80 -1.09 -12.95
C ASP A 60 -8.49 -2.34 -13.78
N TYR A 61 -9.30 -3.39 -13.57
CA TYR A 61 -9.30 -4.56 -14.43
C TYR A 61 -10.73 -5.08 -14.61
N GLY A 62 -11.38 -4.70 -15.71
CA GLY A 62 -12.75 -5.09 -15.99
C GLY A 62 -13.72 -4.61 -14.90
N MET A 63 -14.32 -5.53 -14.15
CA MET A 63 -15.27 -5.23 -13.07
C MET A 63 -14.60 -4.89 -11.72
N PHE A 64 -13.27 -4.94 -11.66
CA PHE A 64 -12.50 -4.73 -10.45
C PHE A 64 -11.87 -3.34 -10.46
N HIS A 65 -11.93 -2.68 -9.31
CA HIS A 65 -11.19 -1.48 -9.00
C HIS A 65 -10.30 -1.78 -7.79
N PHE A 66 -9.00 -1.53 -7.94
CA PHE A 66 -8.00 -1.76 -6.91
C PHE A 66 -7.46 -0.44 -6.43
N TYR A 67 -7.44 -0.28 -5.10
CA TYR A 67 -6.59 0.70 -4.45
C TYR A 67 -5.41 -0.02 -3.79
N ILE A 68 -4.20 0.39 -4.17
CA ILE A 68 -2.94 -0.13 -3.64
C ILE A 68 -2.37 0.94 -2.72
N ALA A 69 -2.37 0.69 -1.42
CA ALA A 69 -1.73 1.52 -0.42
C ALA A 69 -0.23 1.20 -0.33
N ASP A 70 0.57 2.22 -0.03
CA ASP A 70 1.91 2.04 0.48
C ASP A 70 1.86 2.02 2.01
N ALA A 71 2.24 0.88 2.58
CA ALA A 71 2.18 0.69 4.02
C ALA A 71 3.31 1.43 4.74
N GLU A 72 4.34 1.90 4.03
CA GLU A 72 5.52 2.48 4.64
C GLU A 72 5.47 4.01 4.72
N HIS A 73 4.42 4.66 4.20
CA HIS A 73 4.10 6.06 4.44
C HIS A 73 2.81 6.22 5.25
N ASP A 74 2.64 7.39 5.90
CA ASP A 74 1.50 7.67 6.77
C ASP A 74 0.14 7.55 6.05
N TRP A 75 -0.73 6.67 6.54
CA TRP A 75 -2.07 6.38 6.00
C TRP A 75 -3.21 6.99 6.82
N ARG A 76 -2.90 7.64 7.95
CA ARG A 76 -3.92 8.10 8.91
C ARG A 76 -4.70 9.29 8.38
N GLU A 77 -5.87 9.52 8.97
CA GLU A 77 -6.74 10.63 8.61
C GLU A 77 -5.98 11.96 8.54
N GLY A 78 -6.17 12.71 7.45
CA GLY A 78 -5.47 13.96 7.17
C GLY A 78 -4.15 13.82 6.39
N SER A 79 -3.57 12.61 6.31
CA SER A 79 -2.39 12.37 5.48
C SER A 79 -2.69 12.56 3.99
N GLU A 80 -1.65 12.66 3.17
CA GLU A 80 -1.82 12.73 1.72
C GLU A 80 -2.39 11.42 1.16
N GLN A 81 -1.87 10.29 1.64
CA GLN A 81 -2.34 8.97 1.24
C GLN A 81 -3.81 8.76 1.62
N TYR A 82 -4.24 9.20 2.81
CA TYR A 82 -5.64 9.11 3.23
C TYR A 82 -6.58 9.89 2.30
N ARG A 83 -6.21 11.13 1.96
CA ARG A 83 -6.99 11.95 1.02
C ARG A 83 -7.04 11.33 -0.38
N PHE A 84 -5.98 10.65 -0.79
CA PHE A 84 -5.96 9.93 -2.05
C PHE A 84 -6.94 8.75 -2.05
N ILE A 85 -6.92 7.88 -1.02
CA ILE A 85 -7.83 6.73 -0.95
C ILE A 85 -9.29 7.17 -0.87
N GLU A 86 -9.61 8.19 -0.07
CA GLU A 86 -10.97 8.74 0.03
C GLU A 86 -11.50 9.16 -1.35
N LYS A 87 -10.69 9.92 -2.09
CA LYS A 87 -11.03 10.34 -3.47
C LYS A 87 -11.15 9.15 -4.42
N CYS A 88 -10.24 8.18 -4.31
CA CYS A 88 -10.20 6.98 -5.13
C CYS A 88 -11.50 6.18 -4.98
N LEU A 89 -11.86 5.81 -3.75
CA LEU A 89 -13.04 5.01 -3.45
C LEU A 89 -14.34 5.73 -3.80
N ALA A 90 -14.41 7.05 -3.60
CA ALA A 90 -15.58 7.86 -3.96
C ALA A 90 -15.80 8.00 -5.48
N SER A 91 -14.75 7.78 -6.29
CA SER A 91 -14.83 7.97 -7.75
C SER A 91 -15.41 6.78 -8.52
N VAL A 92 -15.58 5.62 -7.86
CA VAL A 92 -15.90 4.36 -8.55
C VAL A 92 -17.40 4.21 -8.80
N ASP A 93 -17.79 4.00 -10.05
CA ASP A 93 -19.14 3.59 -10.42
C ASP A 93 -19.38 2.11 -10.05
N ARG A 94 -20.03 1.89 -8.91
CA ARG A 94 -20.29 0.55 -8.36
C ARG A 94 -21.24 -0.30 -9.19
N GLN A 95 -21.99 0.28 -10.12
CA GLN A 95 -22.81 -0.51 -11.05
C GLN A 95 -21.93 -1.16 -12.12
N LYS A 96 -20.89 -0.44 -12.59
CA LYS A 96 -19.97 -0.93 -13.62
C LYS A 96 -18.81 -1.75 -13.02
N GLN A 97 -18.28 -1.30 -11.88
CA GLN A 97 -17.18 -1.93 -11.15
C GLN A 97 -17.63 -2.28 -9.73
N PRO A 98 -18.38 -3.38 -9.55
CA PRO A 98 -18.91 -3.77 -8.25
C PRO A 98 -17.83 -4.20 -7.25
N TRP A 99 -16.68 -4.69 -7.73
CA TRP A 99 -15.62 -5.24 -6.89
C TRP A 99 -14.58 -4.17 -6.54
N LEU A 100 -14.69 -3.61 -5.33
CA LEU A 100 -13.67 -2.74 -4.74
C LEU A 100 -12.69 -3.56 -3.92
N ILE A 101 -11.40 -3.43 -4.19
CA ILE A 101 -10.35 -4.18 -3.53
C ILE A 101 -9.32 -3.21 -2.97
N PHE A 102 -9.09 -3.31 -1.66
CA PHE A 102 -8.00 -2.62 -0.97
C PHE A 102 -6.82 -3.58 -0.81
N VAL A 103 -5.61 -3.13 -1.11
CA VAL A 103 -4.38 -3.90 -0.95
C VAL A 103 -3.36 -3.06 -0.20
N ALA A 104 -2.71 -3.64 0.80
CA ALA A 104 -1.58 -3.06 1.51
C ALA A 104 -0.61 -4.18 1.92
N HIS A 105 0.67 -3.84 2.09
CA HIS A 105 1.69 -4.79 2.56
C HIS A 105 1.51 -5.13 4.04
N ARG A 106 1.72 -4.15 4.94
CA ARG A 106 1.48 -4.34 6.37
C ARG A 106 -0.01 -4.45 6.68
N VAL A 107 -0.35 -5.12 7.79
CA VAL A 107 -1.74 -5.44 8.12
C VAL A 107 -2.50 -4.21 8.61
N ARG A 108 -3.35 -3.65 7.73
CA ARG A 108 -4.27 -2.53 8.03
C ARG A 108 -5.67 -2.96 8.50
N GLY A 109 -5.88 -4.26 8.70
CA GLY A 109 -7.18 -4.81 9.10
C GLY A 109 -7.06 -5.66 10.35
N TYR A 110 -6.94 -6.97 10.15
CA TYR A 110 -6.94 -7.95 11.23
C TYR A 110 -5.95 -9.07 10.94
N SER A 111 -5.14 -9.40 11.94
CA SER A 111 -4.25 -10.55 11.94
C SER A 111 -4.11 -11.10 13.35
N SER A 112 -4.15 -12.43 13.47
CA SER A 112 -3.80 -13.14 14.70
C SER A 112 -2.35 -13.61 14.71
N ASP A 113 -1.49 -12.94 13.94
CA ASP A 113 -0.07 -13.22 13.93
C ASP A 113 0.54 -13.06 15.33
N LYS A 114 1.50 -13.93 15.64
CA LYS A 114 2.15 -14.01 16.94
C LYS A 114 2.82 -12.69 17.32
N TYR A 115 3.45 -11.99 16.38
CA TYR A 115 4.22 -10.79 16.66
C TYR A 115 3.31 -9.63 17.07
N TYR A 116 2.20 -9.41 16.35
CA TYR A 116 1.19 -8.45 16.78
C TYR A 116 0.61 -8.84 18.15
N GLY A 117 0.34 -10.12 18.38
CA GLY A 117 -0.18 -10.60 19.67
C GLY A 117 0.76 -10.34 20.86
N ILE A 118 2.08 -10.44 20.66
CA ILE A 118 3.09 -10.11 21.69
C ILE A 118 3.08 -8.62 22.02
N GLU A 119 2.83 -7.78 21.02
CA GLU A 119 2.72 -6.32 21.17
C GLU A 119 1.34 -5.86 21.68
N GLY A 120 0.42 -6.80 21.93
CA GLY A 120 -0.93 -6.50 22.39
C GLY A 120 -1.84 -5.93 21.30
N SER A 121 -1.54 -6.24 20.02
CA SER A 121 -2.30 -5.81 18.86
C SER A 121 -2.80 -7.00 18.02
N PHE A 122 -3.72 -6.71 17.09
CA PHE A 122 -4.21 -7.63 16.06
C PHE A 122 -4.08 -7.01 14.66
N GLU A 123 -3.15 -6.08 14.51
CA GLU A 123 -2.86 -5.28 13.33
C GLU A 123 -1.57 -4.49 13.55
N GLU A 124 -1.13 -3.78 12.51
CA GLU A 124 -0.25 -2.63 12.74
C GLU A 124 -0.89 -1.62 13.69
N PRO A 125 -0.18 -1.08 14.68
CA PRO A 125 -0.71 -0.02 15.53
C PRO A 125 -1.27 1.14 14.69
N MET A 126 -2.51 1.57 14.97
CA MET A 126 -3.27 2.57 14.19
C MET A 126 -3.68 2.11 12.78
N GLY A 127 -3.64 0.80 12.52
CA GLY A 127 -3.81 0.21 11.20
C GLY A 127 -5.19 0.46 10.61
N ARG A 128 -6.25 0.12 11.35
CA ARG A 128 -7.63 0.17 10.83
C ARG A 128 -8.40 1.44 11.19
N GLU A 129 -8.05 2.12 12.28
CA GLU A 129 -8.94 3.10 12.94
C GLU A 129 -9.41 4.22 12.02
N SER A 130 -8.50 4.78 11.21
CA SER A 130 -8.84 5.81 10.23
C SER A 130 -9.44 5.23 8.96
N LEU A 131 -8.89 4.12 8.45
CA LEU A 131 -9.21 3.58 7.13
C LEU A 131 -10.56 2.86 7.08
N GLN A 132 -11.02 2.26 8.18
CA GLN A 132 -12.28 1.51 8.22
C GLN A 132 -13.53 2.41 8.09
N ASN A 133 -13.37 3.72 8.20
CA ASN A 133 -14.47 4.69 8.08
C ASN A 133 -14.70 5.16 6.62
N LEU A 134 -13.86 4.73 5.68
CA LEU A 134 -13.92 5.08 4.25
C LEU A 134 -14.89 4.20 3.46
#